data_AF-A0A1H4E0P2-F1
#
_entry.id   AF-A0A1H4E0P2-F1
#
_cell.length_a   1.000
_cell.length_b   1.000
_cell.length_c   1.000
_cell.angle_alpha   90.00
_cell.angle_beta   90.00
_cell.angle_gamma   90.00
#
_symmetry.space_group_name_H-M   'P 1'
#
loop_
_entity.id
_entity.type
_entity.pdbx_description
1 polymer ?
#
loop_
_entity_poly.entity_id
_entity_poly.type
_entity_poly.pdbx_seq_one_letter_code
_entity_poly.pdbx_strand_id
1 'polypeptide(L)'
;MLKLLRYFLWLVVLVTLMLSFDQLMLKLPLNSPGLKQTQRFYVDFRTRLFGLLSSAPAPAPTSIESVIRQTKTTPVKTEKKSNRYVYVDANGTLQFADSFQQVPVEYRRDAQILAE
;
A
#
# COMPACT_ATOMS: atom_id res chain seq x y z
N MET A 1 -35.34 -30.27 -28.00
CA MET A 1 -35.13 -28.82 -27.74
C MET A 1 -35.55 -28.41 -26.33
N LEU A 2 -36.74 -28.81 -25.83
CA LEU A 2 -37.22 -28.47 -24.47
C LEU A 2 -36.28 -28.85 -23.31
N LYS A 3 -35.57 -29.99 -23.41
CA LYS A 3 -34.55 -30.38 -22.42
C LYS A 3 -33.37 -29.39 -22.40
N LEU A 4 -32.88 -28.99 -23.58
CA LEU A 4 -31.82 -27.98 -23.71
C LEU A 4 -32.29 -26.61 -23.19
N LEU A 5 -33.53 -26.22 -23.51
CA LEU A 5 -34.13 -24.99 -23.01
C LEU A 5 -34.25 -24.98 -21.49
N ARG A 6 -34.60 -26.13 -20.88
CA ARG A 6 -34.65 -26.29 -19.42
C ARG A 6 -33.27 -26.09 -18.78
N TYR A 7 -32.20 -26.66 -19.36
CA TYR A 7 -30.84 -26.44 -18.86
C TYR A 7 -30.38 -25.00 -19.06
N PHE A 8 -30.70 -24.39 -20.20
CA PHE A 8 -30.41 -22.99 -20.47
C PHE A 8 -31.10 -22.08 -19.45
N LEU A 9 -32.38 -22.32 -19.16
CA LEU A 9 -33.14 -21.55 -18.18
C LEU A 9 -32.56 -21.71 -16.77
N TRP A 10 -32.13 -22.91 -16.40
CA TRP A 10 -31.41 -23.15 -15.14
C TRP A 10 -30.06 -22.43 -15.09
N LEU A 11 -29.32 -22.38 -16.19
CA LEU A 11 -28.06 -21.64 -16.29
C LEU A 11 -28.30 -20.14 -16.09
N VAL A 12 -29.31 -19.57 -16.76
CA VAL A 12 -29.67 -18.16 -16.60
C VAL A 12 -30.01 -17.87 -15.13
N VAL A 13 -30.86 -18.68 -14.50
CA VAL A 13 -31.19 -18.54 -13.07
C VAL A 13 -29.94 -18.57 -12.19
N LEU A 14 -29.04 -19.52 -12.44
CA LEU A 14 -27.79 -19.64 -11.68
C LEU A 14 -26.90 -18.41 -11.84
N VAL A 15 -26.74 -17.90 -13.07
CA VAL A 15 -25.97 -16.68 -13.35
C VAL A 15 -26.61 -15.47 -12.67
N THR A 16 -27.94 -15.32 -12.76
CA THR A 16 -28.67 -14.24 -12.08
C THR A 16 -28.49 -14.29 -10.56
N LEU A 17 -28.52 -15.48 -9.97
CA LEU A 17 -28.27 -15.68 -8.54
C LEU A 17 -26.84 -15.25 -8.16
N MET A 18 -25.86 -15.64 -8.97
CA MET A 18 -24.45 -15.28 -8.78
C MET A 18 -24.23 -13.77 -8.86
N LEU A 19 -24.82 -13.12 -9.86
CA LEU A 19 -24.78 -11.65 -10.02
C LEU A 19 -25.48 -10.94 -8.86
N SER A 20 -26.60 -11.49 -8.38
CA SER A 20 -27.30 -10.93 -7.22
C SER A 20 -26.45 -11.00 -5.96
N PHE A 21 -25.72 -12.09 -5.76
CA PHE A 21 -24.76 -12.23 -4.65
C PHE A 21 -23.60 -11.22 -4.76
N ASP A 22 -23.04 -11.03 -5.96
CA ASP A 22 -22.02 -9.99 -6.21
C ASP A 22 -22.54 -8.60 -5.83
N GLN A 23 -23.77 -8.27 -6.25
CA GLN A 23 -24.41 -7.00 -5.89
C GLN A 23 -24.67 -6.86 -4.38
N LEU A 24 -25.07 -7.94 -3.71
CA LEU A 24 -25.31 -7.95 -2.27
C LEU A 24 -24.02 -7.64 -1.50
N MET A 25 -22.91 -8.29 -1.86
CA MET A 25 -21.60 -8.03 -1.24
C MET A 25 -21.10 -6.60 -1.47
N LEU A 26 -21.41 -5.99 -2.62
CA LEU A 26 -20.97 -4.62 -2.93
C LEU A 26 -21.82 -3.54 -2.26
N LYS A 27 -23.14 -3.75 -2.18
CA LYS A 27 -24.08 -2.68 -1.80
C LYS A 27 -24.57 -2.76 -0.36
N LEU A 28 -24.63 -3.96 0.23
CA LEU A 28 -25.23 -4.15 1.54
C LEU A 28 -24.16 -4.20 2.63
N PRO A 29 -24.05 -3.21 3.53
CA PRO A 29 -23.08 -3.27 4.62
C PRO A 29 -23.48 -4.35 5.62
N LEU A 30 -22.66 -5.40 5.74
CA LEU A 30 -22.84 -6.45 6.73
C LEU A 30 -22.19 -6.00 8.03
N ASN A 31 -23.02 -5.72 9.04
CA ASN A 31 -22.57 -5.14 10.31
C ASN A 31 -22.10 -6.18 11.34
N SER A 32 -22.27 -7.48 11.08
CA SER A 32 -21.77 -8.52 11.98
C SER A 32 -20.26 -8.73 11.78
N PRO A 33 -19.49 -8.95 12.85
CA PRO A 33 -18.02 -8.91 12.79
C PRO A 33 -17.41 -9.94 11.83
N GLY A 34 -17.98 -11.16 11.76
CA GLY A 34 -17.52 -12.18 10.80
C GLY A 34 -17.85 -11.83 9.34
N LEU A 35 -19.09 -11.43 9.07
CA LEU A 35 -19.54 -11.12 7.71
C LEU A 35 -18.88 -9.84 7.16
N LYS A 36 -18.61 -8.87 8.02
CA LYS A 36 -17.91 -7.63 7.65
C LYS A 36 -16.51 -7.90 7.12
N GLN A 37 -15.77 -8.80 7.76
CA GLN A 37 -14.42 -9.15 7.32
C GLN A 37 -14.45 -9.91 5.98
N THR A 38 -15.36 -10.87 5.84
CA THR A 38 -15.58 -11.58 4.57
C THR A 38 -15.96 -10.63 3.45
N GLN A 39 -16.86 -9.68 3.71
CA GLN A 39 -17.26 -8.66 2.73
C GLN A 39 -16.07 -7.80 2.31
N ARG A 40 -15.28 -7.30 3.27
CA ARG A 40 -14.07 -6.51 2.98
C ARG A 40 -13.08 -7.27 2.11
N PHE A 41 -12.80 -8.52 2.47
CA PHE A 41 -11.93 -9.39 1.69
C PHE A 41 -12.46 -9.60 0.27
N TYR A 42 -13.76 -9.90 0.13
CA TYR A 42 -14.40 -10.11 -1.16
C TYR A 42 -14.30 -8.88 -2.07
N VAL A 43 -14.59 -7.69 -1.54
CA VAL A 43 -14.52 -6.43 -2.29
C VAL A 43 -13.09 -6.14 -2.77
N ASP A 44 -12.08 -6.31 -1.90
CA ASP A 44 -10.67 -6.13 -2.26
C ASP A 44 -10.21 -7.15 -3.32
N PHE A 45 -10.50 -8.44 -3.10
CA PHE A 45 -10.19 -9.50 -4.05
C PHE A 45 -10.78 -9.23 -5.44
N ARG A 46 -12.07 -8.92 -5.50
CA ARG A 46 -12.78 -8.61 -6.74
C ARG A 46 -12.15 -7.42 -7.46
N THR A 47 -11.84 -6.36 -6.73
CA THR A 47 -11.23 -5.14 -7.28
C THR A 47 -9.87 -5.44 -7.91
N ARG A 48 -9.04 -6.24 -7.23
CA ARG A 48 -7.73 -6.67 -7.76
C ARG A 48 -7.87 -7.60 -8.95
N LEU A 49 -8.81 -8.54 -8.90
CA LEU A 49 -9.08 -9.45 -10.01
C LEU A 49 -9.43 -8.65 -11.27
N PHE A 50 -10.39 -7.73 -11.20
CA PHE A 50 -10.72 -6.87 -12.34
C PHE A 50 -9.55 -5.95 -12.74
N GLY A 51 -8.78 -5.45 -11.78
CA GLY A 51 -7.55 -4.69 -12.07
C GLY A 51 -6.55 -5.47 -12.92
N LEU A 52 -6.35 -6.77 -12.61
CA LEU A 52 -5.49 -7.67 -13.39
C LEU A 52 -6.06 -7.94 -14.79
N LEU A 53 -7.37 -8.10 -14.93
CA LEU A 53 -8.02 -8.32 -16.23
C LEU A 53 -8.03 -7.06 -17.12
N SER A 54 -8.13 -5.87 -16.53
CA SER A 54 -8.29 -4.61 -17.28
C SER A 54 -6.97 -3.93 -17.64
N SER A 55 -5.80 -4.48 -17.27
CA SER A 55 -4.49 -3.81 -17.36
C SER A 55 -4.50 -2.39 -16.78
N ALA A 56 -5.46 -2.12 -15.89
CA ALA A 56 -5.64 -0.82 -15.29
C ALA A 56 -4.51 -0.60 -14.28
N PRO A 57 -3.93 0.60 -14.20
CA PRO A 57 -3.00 0.92 -13.13
C PRO A 57 -3.68 0.60 -11.80
N ALA A 58 -3.03 -0.21 -10.96
CA ALA A 58 -3.56 -0.56 -9.64
C ALA A 58 -4.01 0.73 -8.92
N PRO A 59 -5.18 0.74 -8.25
CA PRO A 59 -5.61 1.90 -7.49
C PRO A 59 -4.49 2.32 -6.54
N ALA A 60 -4.21 3.62 -6.53
CA ALA A 60 -3.06 4.20 -5.82
C ALA A 60 -2.96 3.62 -4.40
N PRO A 61 -1.81 3.06 -4.00
CA PRO A 61 -1.74 2.32 -2.76
C PRO A 61 -1.94 3.28 -1.58
N THR A 62 -2.84 2.92 -0.67
CA THR A 62 -2.86 3.38 0.72
C THR A 62 -1.76 2.70 1.56
N SER A 63 -0.77 2.06 0.92
CA SER A 63 0.38 1.46 1.58
C SER A 63 1.56 2.44 1.59
N ILE A 64 2.35 2.37 2.66
CA ILE A 64 3.55 3.21 2.88
C ILE A 64 4.53 3.13 1.69
N GLU A 65 4.54 2.02 0.95
CA GLU A 65 5.38 1.82 -0.24
C GLU A 65 5.07 2.78 -1.39
N SER A 66 3.83 3.26 -1.55
CA SER A 66 3.48 4.25 -2.58
C SER A 66 4.00 5.63 -2.24
N VAL A 67 3.93 6.01 -0.96
CA VAL A 67 4.50 7.26 -0.44
C VAL A 67 6.00 7.27 -0.70
N ILE A 68 6.69 6.16 -0.41
CA ILE A 68 8.14 6.01 -0.68
C ILE A 68 8.45 6.13 -2.19
N ARG A 69 7.63 5.56 -3.08
CA ARG A 69 7.83 5.68 -4.53
C ARG A 69 7.54 7.08 -5.08
N GLN A 70 6.57 7.79 -4.51
CA GLN A 70 6.22 9.15 -4.92
C GLN A 70 7.27 10.18 -4.46
N THR A 71 7.93 9.95 -3.32
CA THR A 71 9.13 10.73 -2.93
C THR A 71 10.30 10.50 -3.90
N LYS A 72 10.36 9.33 -4.56
CA LYS A 72 11.45 8.98 -5.50
C LYS A 72 11.35 9.63 -6.88
N THR A 73 10.20 10.18 -7.25
CA THR A 73 9.95 10.77 -8.59
C THR A 73 9.99 12.30 -8.63
N THR A 74 10.18 12.95 -7.48
CA THR A 74 10.65 14.33 -7.49
C THR A 74 12.17 14.29 -7.49
N PRO A 75 12.88 14.86 -8.48
CA PRO A 75 14.31 15.06 -8.36
C PRO A 75 14.48 16.15 -7.31
N VAL A 76 14.50 15.75 -6.03
CA VAL A 76 15.18 16.54 -5.01
C VAL A 76 16.58 16.70 -5.55
N LYS A 77 16.99 17.95 -5.78
CA LYS A 77 18.38 18.29 -6.11
C LYS A 77 19.26 17.39 -5.25
N THR A 78 20.01 16.51 -5.89
CA THR A 78 21.04 15.71 -5.25
C THR A 78 22.06 16.71 -4.71
N GLU A 79 21.82 17.24 -3.51
CA GLU A 79 22.89 17.69 -2.67
C GLU A 79 23.76 16.45 -2.47
N LYS A 80 25.01 16.59 -2.93
CA LYS A 80 26.08 15.60 -2.94
C LYS A 80 25.93 14.64 -1.76
N LYS A 81 26.12 13.33 -2.02
CA LYS A 81 26.40 12.30 -0.99
C LYS A 81 27.27 12.95 0.09
N SER A 82 26.63 13.38 1.16
CA SER A 82 27.29 14.04 2.27
C SER A 82 27.68 12.93 3.20
N ASN A 83 28.96 12.87 3.54
CA ASN A 83 29.46 11.96 4.55
C ASN A 83 28.55 12.11 5.77
N ARG A 84 27.80 11.06 6.12
CA ARG A 84 26.92 11.08 7.28
C ARG A 84 27.80 11.05 8.53
N TYR A 85 27.49 11.87 9.52
CA TYR A 85 28.22 11.96 10.77
C TYR A 85 27.43 11.32 11.91
N VAL A 86 28.16 10.75 12.88
CA VAL A 86 27.63 10.23 14.13
C VAL A 86 28.34 10.91 15.29
N TYR A 87 27.60 11.34 16.32
CA TYR A 87 28.15 11.97 17.53
C TYR A 87 27.35 11.55 18.76
N VAL A 88 27.91 11.77 19.96
CA VAL A 88 27.24 11.49 21.23
C VAL A 88 26.86 12.82 21.88
N ASP A 89 25.59 12.95 22.29
CA ASP A 89 25.10 14.15 22.96
C ASP A 89 25.39 14.15 24.48
N ALA A 90 25.02 15.25 25.16
CA ALA A 90 25.20 15.39 26.62
C ALA A 90 24.49 14.31 27.46
N ASN A 91 23.49 13.63 26.89
CA ASN A 91 22.78 12.54 27.56
C ASN A 91 23.40 11.16 27.26
N GLY A 92 24.53 11.12 26.54
CA GLY A 92 25.16 9.87 26.12
C GLY A 92 24.45 9.18 24.95
N THR A 93 23.55 9.88 24.24
CA THR A 93 22.78 9.29 23.14
C THR A 93 23.49 9.48 21.81
N LEU A 94 23.53 8.43 20.99
CA LEU A 94 24.05 8.47 19.62
C LEU A 94 23.09 9.22 18.69
N GLN A 95 23.59 10.26 18.05
CA GLN A 95 22.86 11.10 17.10
C GLN A 95 23.50 11.01 15.71
N PHE A 96 22.68 11.14 14.67
CA PHE A 96 23.12 11.12 13.27
C PHE A 96 22.83 12.46 12.60
N ALA A 97 23.80 12.95 11.83
CA ALA A 97 23.68 14.17 11.04
C ALA A 97 24.06 13.88 9.59
N ASP A 98 23.28 14.38 8.64
CA ASP A 98 23.57 14.18 7.22
C ASP A 98 24.74 15.06 6.75
N SER A 99 25.13 16.10 7.51
CA SER A 99 26.32 16.90 7.24
C SER A 99 27.02 17.37 8.51
N PHE A 100 28.31 17.72 8.41
CA PHE A 100 29.09 18.21 9.56
C PHE A 100 28.52 19.51 10.13
N GLN A 101 27.90 20.35 9.29
CA GLN A 101 27.29 21.61 9.68
C GLN A 101 26.09 21.41 10.61
N GLN A 102 25.37 20.30 10.46
CA GLN A 102 24.22 19.93 11.29
C GLN A 102 24.63 19.44 12.69
N VAL A 103 25.89 19.05 12.90
CA VAL A 103 26.39 18.69 14.23
C VAL A 103 26.53 19.97 15.08
N PRO A 104 25.94 20.04 16.29
CA PRO A 104 26.14 21.16 17.20
C PRO A 104 27.62 21.40 17.49
N VAL A 105 28.04 22.67 17.57
CA VAL A 105 29.46 23.07 17.65
C VAL A 105 30.22 22.35 18.76
N GLU A 106 29.56 22.12 19.88
CA GLU A 106 30.07 21.42 21.06
C GLU A 106 30.40 19.95 20.82
N TYR A 107 29.67 19.24 19.95
CA TYR A 107 29.88 17.80 19.68
C TYR A 107 30.68 17.53 18.40
N ARG A 108 31.09 18.59 17.66
CA ARG A 108 31.85 18.44 16.40
C ARG A 108 33.22 17.81 16.57
N ARG A 109 33.85 17.94 17.73
CA ARG A 109 35.17 17.36 18.02
C ARG A 109 35.13 15.84 18.08
N ASP A 110 34.02 15.29 18.57
CA ASP A 110 33.82 13.86 18.78
C ASP A 110 32.97 13.22 17.66
N ALA A 111 32.55 14.02 16.68
CA ALA A 111 31.78 13.55 15.54
C ALA A 111 32.64 12.73 14.58
N GLN A 112 32.18 11.52 14.26
CA GLN A 112 32.85 10.61 13.34
C GLN A 112 32.05 10.45 12.05
N ILE A 113 32.75 10.17 10.95
CA ILE A 113 32.11 9.86 9.67
C ILE A 113 31.65 8.41 9.70
N LEU A 114 30.37 8.19 9.39
CA LEU A 114 29.79 6.87 9.17
C LEU A 114 30.10 6.46 7.72
N ALA A 115 31.12 5.62 7.54
CA ALA A 115 31.46 5.05 6.24
C ALA A 115 30.36 4.06 5.79
N GLU A 116 29.99 4.08 4.50
CA GLU A 116 29.16 3.05 3.85
C GLU A 116 29.89 1.71 3.78
#